data_AF-A0A7N5KMT2-F1
#
_entry.id   AF-A0A7N5KMT2-F1
#
_cell.length_a   1.000
_cell.length_b   1.000
_cell.length_c   1.000
_cell.angle_alpha   90.00
_cell.angle_beta   90.00
_cell.angle_gamma   90.00
#
_symmetry.space_group_name_H-M   'P 1'
#
loop_
_entity.id
_entity.type
_entity.pdbx_description
1 polymer ?
#
loop_
_entity_poly.entity_id
_entity_poly.type
_entity_poly.pdbx_seq_one_letter_code
_entity_poly.pdbx_strand_id
1 'polypeptide(L)' 'MTSTVAWSPLLLTLLAHCTGSWGQSVLTQPSSVSGAVGQKVTISCTGSSSNIGRGYVSWFQQLPGTAPRTVIYSSNY' A
#
# COMPACT_ATOMS: atom_id res chain seq x y z
N MET A 1 50.84 20.63 10.90
CA MET A 1 49.79 20.80 9.86
C MET A 1 48.86 19.60 9.94
N THR A 2 47.81 19.69 10.73
CA THR A 2 46.85 18.59 10.97
C THR A 2 45.68 18.76 10.01
N SER A 3 45.75 18.11 8.84
CA SER A 3 44.60 17.96 7.96
C SER A 3 43.70 16.86 8.51
N THR A 4 42.92 17.18 9.52
CA THR A 4 41.90 16.29 10.05
C THR A 4 40.54 16.95 9.89
N VAL A 5 39.61 16.20 9.28
CA VAL A 5 38.14 16.32 9.38
C VAL A 5 37.39 17.45 8.65
N ALA A 6 37.89 17.97 7.52
CA ALA A 6 37.05 18.82 6.65
C ALA A 6 35.99 18.02 5.84
N TRP A 7 36.16 16.71 5.68
CA TRP A 7 35.20 15.83 4.96
C TRP A 7 34.17 15.16 5.86
N SER A 8 34.46 15.00 7.14
CA SER A 8 33.51 14.45 8.12
C SER A 8 32.18 15.20 8.16
N PRO A 9 32.12 16.55 8.24
CA PRO A 9 30.84 17.25 8.24
C PRO A 9 30.06 17.05 6.94
N LEU A 10 30.74 16.91 5.80
CA LEU A 10 30.11 16.70 4.49
C LEU A 10 29.54 15.29 4.32
N LEU A 11 30.22 14.28 4.87
CA LEU A 11 29.73 12.91 4.88
C LEU A 11 28.55 12.76 5.86
N LEU A 12 28.61 13.42 7.02
CA LEU A 12 27.53 13.45 8.00
C LEU A 12 26.27 14.13 7.47
N THR A 13 26.41 15.25 6.74
CA THR A 13 25.27 15.88 6.08
C THR A 13 24.69 14.97 5.00
N LEU A 14 25.51 14.32 4.17
CA LEU A 14 25.01 13.39 3.15
C LEU A 14 24.21 12.23 3.76
N LEU A 15 24.69 11.62 4.84
CA LEU A 15 24.00 10.55 5.58
C LEU A 15 22.68 11.03 6.21
N ALA A 16 22.62 12.27 6.69
CA ALA A 16 21.40 12.85 7.28
C ALA A 16 20.29 13.10 6.26
N HIS A 17 20.61 13.23 4.97
CA HIS A 17 19.63 13.39 3.88
C HIS A 17 19.16 12.03 3.30
N CYS A 18 19.66 10.91 3.81
CA CYS A 18 19.18 9.56 3.45
C CYS A 18 17.94 9.13 4.26
N THR A 19 17.06 10.06 4.62
CA THR A 19 15.74 9.72 5.16
C THR A 19 14.87 9.18 4.03
N GLY A 20 14.81 7.86 3.90
CA GLY A 20 13.87 7.21 3.00
C GLY A 20 12.44 7.63 3.36
N SER A 21 11.70 8.18 2.40
CA SER A 21 10.26 8.45 2.58
C SER A 21 9.51 7.14 2.64
N TRP A 22 8.93 6.84 3.80
CA TRP A 22 7.99 5.72 3.97
C TRP A 22 6.63 6.14 3.42
N GLY A 23 6.38 5.84 2.14
CA GLY A 23 5.06 5.99 1.52
C GLY A 23 4.39 4.63 1.39
N GLN A 24 3.47 4.28 2.30
CA GLN A 24 2.64 3.10 2.11
C GLN A 24 1.51 3.44 1.14
N SER A 25 1.46 2.75 -0.01
CA SER A 25 0.28 2.81 -0.87
C SER A 25 -0.84 2.00 -0.22
N VAL A 26 -1.84 2.68 0.35
CA VAL A 26 -2.93 2.04 1.10
C VAL A 26 -4.26 2.23 0.37
N LEU A 27 -5.00 1.14 0.25
CA LEU A 27 -6.40 1.14 -0.15
C LEU A 27 -7.28 1.10 1.10
N THR A 28 -8.35 1.89 1.11
CA THR A 28 -9.32 1.94 2.20
C THR A 28 -10.49 1.00 1.91
N GLN A 29 -10.77 0.09 2.83
CA GLN A 29 -11.90 -0.84 2.77
C GLN A 29 -12.60 -0.88 4.14
N PRO A 30 -13.90 -1.22 4.20
CA PRO A 30 -14.57 -1.45 5.48
C PRO A 30 -13.93 -2.66 6.19
N SER A 31 -13.76 -2.56 7.51
CA SER A 31 -13.16 -3.62 8.33
C SER A 31 -14.01 -4.90 8.35
N SER A 32 -15.33 -4.77 8.24
CA SER A 32 -16.26 -5.88 8.10
C SER A 32 -17.57 -5.40 7.49
N VAL A 33 -18.24 -6.27 6.73
CA VAL A 33 -19.63 -6.08 6.29
C VAL A 33 -20.42 -7.36 6.59
N SER A 34 -21.71 -7.22 6.90
CA SER A 34 -22.62 -8.34 7.14
C SER A 34 -23.98 -8.07 6.52
N GLY A 35 -24.74 -9.13 6.28
CA GLY A 35 -26.09 -9.07 5.73
C GLY A 35 -26.84 -10.36 6.03
N ALA A 36 -28.17 -10.30 6.01
CA ALA A 36 -29.02 -11.48 6.18
C ALA A 36 -28.93 -12.41 4.95
N VAL A 37 -29.35 -13.66 5.10
CA VAL A 37 -29.38 -14.61 3.99
C VAL A 37 -30.29 -14.07 2.87
N GLY A 38 -29.79 -14.09 1.64
CA GLY A 38 -30.49 -13.54 0.47
C GLY A 38 -30.34 -12.04 0.25
N GLN A 39 -29.76 -11.29 1.20
CA GLN A 39 -29.39 -9.89 0.99
C GLN A 39 -28.10 -9.78 0.19
N LYS A 40 -28.04 -8.75 -0.66
CA LYS A 40 -26.80 -8.35 -1.33
C LYS A 40 -26.00 -7.43 -0.40
N VAL A 41 -24.73 -7.76 -0.19
CA VAL A 41 -23.76 -6.89 0.48
C VAL A 41 -22.85 -6.23 -0.55
N THR A 42 -22.37 -5.03 -0.25
CA THR A 42 -21.42 -4.29 -1.08
C THR A 42 -20.15 -4.06 -0.27
N ILE A 43 -19.01 -4.51 -0.81
CA ILE A 43 -17.68 -4.23 -0.26
C ILE A 43 -17.05 -3.15 -1.16
N SER A 44 -16.65 -2.03 -0.57
CA SER A 44 -16.01 -0.92 -1.28
C SER A 44 -14.51 -0.92 -1.06
N CYS A 45 -13.77 -0.49 -2.08
CA CYS A 45 -12.33 -0.25 -2.03
C CYS A 45 -12.04 1.10 -2.66
N THR A 46 -11.47 2.01 -1.87
CA THR A 46 -11.13 3.37 -2.32
C THR A 46 -9.63 3.57 -2.24
N GLY A 47 -9.02 4.05 -3.32
CA GLY A 47 -7.64 4.53 -3.35
C GLY A 47 -7.58 5.88 -4.06
N SER A 48 -6.40 6.49 -4.09
CA SER A 48 -6.13 7.67 -4.93
C SER A 48 -5.37 7.28 -6.20
N SER A 49 -5.22 8.23 -7.13
CA SER A 49 -4.41 8.04 -8.34
C SER A 49 -2.94 7.74 -8.03
N SER A 50 -2.40 8.15 -6.88
CA SER A 50 -1.05 7.74 -6.47
C SER A 50 -1.00 6.32 -5.92
N ASN A 51 -2.16 5.76 -5.52
CA ASN A 51 -2.25 4.38 -5.01
C ASN A 51 -2.51 3.36 -6.12
N ILE A 52 -3.45 3.66 -7.01
CA ILE A 52 -3.92 2.73 -8.05
C ILE A 52 -3.36 3.12 -9.43
N GLY A 53 -3.08 4.40 -9.67
CA GLY A 53 -2.54 4.89 -10.94
C GLY A 53 -3.47 4.59 -12.11
N ARG A 54 -2.88 4.10 -13.21
CA ARG A 54 -3.60 3.47 -14.35
C ARG A 54 -3.61 1.94 -14.22
N GLY A 55 -3.49 1.44 -12.99
CA GLY A 55 -3.41 0.02 -12.68
C GLY A 55 -4.78 -0.64 -12.65
N TYR A 56 -4.74 -1.94 -12.38
CA TYR A 56 -5.93 -2.75 -12.25
C TYR A 56 -6.12 -3.21 -10.81
N VAL A 57 -7.37 -3.29 -10.38
CA VAL A 57 -7.77 -3.81 -9.08
C VAL A 57 -8.35 -5.21 -9.27
N SER A 58 -7.89 -6.16 -8.47
CA SER A 58 -8.45 -7.52 -8.44
C SER A 58 -9.03 -7.82 -7.05
N TRP A 59 -10.09 -8.61 -7.03
CA TRP A 59 -10.77 -9.01 -5.80
C TRP A 59 -10.53 -10.48 -5.52
N PHE A 60 -10.11 -10.78 -4.30
CA PHE A 60 -9.84 -12.14 -3.84
C PHE A 60 -10.71 -12.46 -2.63
N GLN A 61 -11.28 -13.66 -2.63
CA GLN A 61 -11.97 -14.23 -1.49
C GLN A 61 -11.07 -15.26 -0.83
N GLN A 62 -10.88 -15.14 0.47
CA GLN A 62 -10.18 -16.13 1.27
C GLN A 62 -11.11 -16.62 2.38
N LEU A 63 -11.31 -17.94 2.43
CA LEU A 63 -11.96 -18.58 3.56
C LEU A 63 -10.88 -18.97 4.59
N PRO A 64 -11.23 -19.05 5.89
CA PRO A 64 -10.29 -19.49 6.91
C PRO A 64 -9.63 -20.82 6.54
N GLY A 65 -8.30 -20.86 6.55
CA GLY A 65 -7.51 -22.06 6.23
C GLY A 65 -7.38 -22.40 4.75
N THR A 66 -7.88 -21.58 3.82
CA THR A 66 -7.75 -21.83 2.38
C THR A 66 -6.84 -20.82 1.69
N ALA A 67 -6.35 -21.19 0.50
CA ALA A 67 -5.72 -20.23 -0.40
C ALA A 67 -6.74 -19.17 -0.88
N PRO A 68 -6.30 -17.93 -1.17
CA PRO A 68 -7.13 -16.94 -1.82
C PRO A 68 -7.62 -17.40 -3.20
N ARG A 69 -8.90 -17.17 -3.49
CA ARG A 69 -9.55 -17.39 -4.78
C ARG A 69 -9.87 -16.05 -5.43
N THR A 70 -9.52 -15.89 -6.69
CA THR A 70 -9.91 -14.70 -7.47
C THR A 70 -11.42 -14.70 -7.72
N VAL A 71 -12.08 -13.58 -7.40
CA VAL A 71 -13.50 -13.32 -7.64
C VAL A 71 -13.69 -12.38 -8.81
N ILE A 72 -12.88 -11.32 -8.88
CA ILE A 72 -12.85 -10.36 -9.98
C ILE A 72 -11.39 -10.16 -10.37
N TYR A 73 -11.09 -10.29 -11.66
CA TYR A 73 -9.76 -10.10 -12.19
C TYR A 73 -9.68 -8.80 -12.99
N SER A 74 -8.66 -7.99 -12.69
CA SER A 74 -8.25 -6.86 -13.53
C SER A 74 -9.33 -5.80 -13.82
N SER A 75 -10.06 -5.35 -12.80
CA SER A 75 -10.98 -4.20 -12.93
C SER A 75 -10.20 -2.92 -13.11
N ASN A 76 -10.61 -2.08 -14.06
CA ASN A 76 -10.09 -0.73 -14.19
C ASN A 76 -10.64 0.15 -13.05
N TYR A 77 -9.82 1.11 -12.61
CA TYR A 77 -10.17 2.16 -11.64
C TYR A 77 -10.39 3.49 -12.36
#